data_AF-A0A532EH22-F1
#
_entry.id   AF-A0A532EH22-F1
#
_cell.length_a   1.000
_cell.length_b   1.000
_cell.length_c   1.000
_cell.angle_alpha   90.00
_cell.angle_beta   90.00
_cell.angle_gamma   90.00
#
_symmetry.space_group_name_H-M   'P 1'
#
loop_
_entity.id
_entity.type
_entity.pdbx_description
1 polymer ?
#
loop_
_entity_poly.entity_id
_entity_poly.type
_entity_poly.pdbx_seq_one_letter_code
_entity_poly.pdbx_strand_id
1 'polypeptide(L)'
;SNRNLDVHLTNGALLPFPQNWQSTYTIMIGTEYRWLRLASMPDWDIALRAGYMNQQAQIPDRTFNPGVPSANTHIPSVGIGLACHENGSFLGLVRCGELGIGPLKPKLFAIDLAYQAGLYEVRTIAGNQNPTVNGRYDSMVHVGSLSLRFNY
;
A
#
# COMPACT_ATOMS: atom_id res chain seq x y z
N SER A 1 21.25 2.44 -1.47
CA SER A 1 22.06 1.92 -0.34
C SER A 1 22.44 3.08 0.57
N ASN A 2 21.83 3.21 1.75
CA ASN A 2 22.24 4.21 2.74
C ASN A 2 23.34 3.60 3.61
N ARG A 3 24.56 4.14 3.55
CA ARG A 3 25.74 3.49 4.17
C ARG A 3 25.98 3.96 5.62
N ASN A 4 25.85 5.28 5.87
CA ASN A 4 26.16 5.88 7.18
C ASN A 4 25.07 6.90 7.60
N LEU A 5 24.81 6.98 8.90
CA LEU A 5 23.94 7.97 9.54
C LEU A 5 24.72 8.69 10.66
N ASP A 6 25.92 9.15 10.30
CA ASP A 6 26.88 9.69 11.26
C ASP A 6 26.34 10.97 11.92
N VAL A 7 26.45 11.05 13.25
CA VAL A 7 26.01 12.22 14.01
C VAL A 7 27.19 13.18 14.15
N HIS A 8 27.04 14.36 13.56
CA HIS A 8 27.99 15.46 13.71
C HIS A 8 27.60 16.32 14.91
N LEU A 9 28.46 16.33 15.91
CA LEU A 9 28.27 17.15 17.11
C LEU A 9 28.82 18.56 16.87
N THR A 10 28.24 19.56 17.53
CA THR A 10 28.66 20.98 17.42
C THR A 10 30.09 21.24 17.87
N ASN A 11 30.69 20.31 18.62
CA ASN A 11 32.10 20.32 19.02
C ASN A 11 33.04 19.71 17.96
N GLY A 12 32.54 19.37 16.77
CA GLY A 12 33.31 18.77 15.69
C GLY A 12 33.54 17.25 15.81
N ALA A 13 33.06 16.60 16.87
CA ALA A 13 33.15 15.15 16.99
C ALA A 13 32.14 14.44 16.08
N LEU A 14 32.56 13.30 15.52
CA LEU A 14 31.75 12.45 14.67
C LEU A 14 31.48 11.13 15.41
N LEU A 15 30.20 10.81 15.61
CA LEU A 15 29.77 9.50 16.11
C LEU A 15 29.40 8.63 14.92
N PRO A 16 30.22 7.61 14.56
CA PRO A 16 29.95 6.78 13.40
C PRO A 16 28.74 5.88 13.66
N PHE A 17 27.77 5.90 12.75
CA PHE A 17 26.57 5.07 12.83
C PHE A 17 26.34 4.31 11.51
N PRO A 18 27.21 3.34 11.18
CA PRO A 18 27.15 2.60 9.93
C PRO A 18 25.89 1.72 9.91
N GLN A 19 25.04 1.92 8.90
CA GLN A 19 23.77 1.23 8.78
C GLN A 19 23.91 -0.19 8.24
N ASN A 20 24.84 -0.40 7.30
CA ASN A 20 25.10 -1.70 6.65
C ASN A 20 23.83 -2.36 6.08
N TRP A 21 22.90 -1.57 5.56
CA TRP A 21 21.70 -2.10 4.92
C TRP A 21 22.05 -2.84 3.64
N GLN A 22 21.35 -3.95 3.42
CA GLN A 22 21.60 -4.84 2.29
C GLN A 22 20.65 -4.52 1.13
N SER A 23 21.12 -4.76 -0.09
CA SER A 23 20.25 -4.77 -1.26
C SER A 23 19.27 -5.94 -1.14
N THR A 24 18.02 -5.69 -1.50
CA THR A 24 16.94 -6.66 -1.39
C THR A 24 16.08 -6.63 -2.64
N TYR A 25 15.10 -7.52 -2.75
CA TYR A 25 14.09 -7.47 -3.79
C TYR A 25 12.68 -7.39 -3.23
N THR A 26 11.78 -6.89 -4.09
CA THR A 26 10.33 -6.96 -3.91
C THR A 26 9.74 -7.55 -5.17
N ILE A 27 8.93 -8.61 -5.03
CA ILE A 27 8.22 -9.25 -6.14
C ILE A 27 6.73 -8.99 -5.93
N MET A 28 6.05 -8.59 -7.00
CA MET A 28 4.62 -8.34 -7.02
C MET A 28 3.97 -9.13 -8.15
N ILE A 29 2.86 -9.80 -7.85
CA ILE A 29 2.00 -10.43 -8.84
C ILE A 29 0.55 -10.05 -8.56
N GLY A 30 -0.21 -9.78 -9.60
CA GLY A 30 -1.61 -9.38 -9.48
C GLY A 30 -2.40 -9.70 -10.72
N THR A 31 -3.72 -9.80 -10.52
CA THR A 31 -4.69 -10.01 -11.57
C THR A 31 -5.86 -9.06 -11.41
N GLU A 32 -6.48 -8.72 -12.52
CA GLU A 32 -7.69 -7.92 -12.58
C GLU A 32 -8.71 -8.63 -13.48
N TYR A 33 -9.93 -8.76 -13.00
CA TYR A 33 -11.06 -9.27 -13.75
C TYR A 33 -12.12 -8.19 -13.87
N ARG A 34 -12.53 -7.85 -15.11
CA ARG A 34 -13.54 -6.82 -15.37
C ARG A 34 -14.78 -7.41 -16.02
N TRP A 35 -15.93 -7.15 -15.42
CA TRP A 35 -17.21 -7.26 -16.09
C TRP A 35 -17.59 -5.90 -16.66
N LEU A 36 -17.67 -5.84 -17.98
CA LEU A 36 -18.14 -4.65 -18.69
C LEU A 36 -19.62 -4.81 -19.01
N ARG A 37 -20.41 -3.76 -18.77
CA ARG A 37 -21.84 -3.70 -19.13
C ARG A 37 -22.61 -4.97 -18.77
N LEU A 38 -22.66 -5.29 -17.47
CA LEU A 38 -23.31 -6.51 -16.98
C LEU A 38 -24.75 -6.59 -17.51
N ALA A 39 -25.22 -7.76 -17.95
CA ALA A 39 -26.54 -7.87 -18.59
C ALA A 39 -27.71 -7.42 -17.69
N SER A 40 -27.57 -7.55 -16.37
CA SER A 40 -28.51 -7.03 -15.37
C SER A 40 -28.32 -5.54 -15.06
N MET A 41 -27.19 -4.94 -15.44
CA MET A 41 -26.80 -3.56 -15.13
C MET A 41 -25.84 -3.00 -16.20
N PRO A 42 -26.35 -2.66 -17.41
CA PRO A 42 -25.54 -2.39 -18.58
C PRO A 42 -24.73 -1.09 -18.50
N ASP A 43 -25.11 -0.17 -17.61
CA ASP A 43 -24.43 1.11 -17.40
C ASP A 43 -23.35 1.05 -16.31
N TRP A 44 -23.04 -0.15 -15.81
CA TRP A 44 -22.03 -0.37 -14.80
C TRP A 44 -20.92 -1.31 -15.28
N ASP A 45 -19.69 -0.92 -14.98
CA ASP A 45 -18.53 -1.79 -15.05
C ASP A 45 -18.04 -2.12 -13.65
N ILE A 46 -17.75 -3.40 -13.41
CA ILE A 46 -17.25 -3.90 -12.15
C ILE A 46 -15.88 -4.51 -12.39
N ALA A 47 -14.88 -4.09 -11.61
CA ALA A 47 -13.53 -4.63 -11.64
C ALA A 47 -13.19 -5.28 -10.30
N LEU A 48 -12.76 -6.54 -10.30
CA LEU A 48 -12.17 -7.18 -9.13
C LEU A 48 -10.67 -7.31 -9.32
N ARG A 49 -9.93 -7.07 -8.24
CA ARG A 49 -8.48 -7.13 -8.21
C ARG A 49 -8.03 -8.02 -7.07
N ALA A 50 -7.03 -8.83 -7.33
CA ALA A 50 -6.32 -9.59 -6.32
C ALA A 50 -4.84 -9.55 -6.63
N GLY A 51 -4.00 -9.52 -5.60
CA GLY A 51 -2.57 -9.50 -5.77
C GLY A 51 -1.82 -9.94 -4.53
N TYR A 52 -0.54 -10.19 -4.71
CA TYR A 52 0.37 -10.61 -3.67
C TYR A 52 1.72 -9.96 -3.90
N MET A 53 2.30 -9.41 -2.83
CA MET A 53 3.65 -8.88 -2.81
C MET A 53 4.49 -9.63 -1.78
N ASN A 54 5.71 -9.97 -2.15
CA ASN A 54 6.74 -10.48 -1.25
C ASN A 54 7.90 -9.49 -1.20
N GLN A 55 8.29 -9.06 0.00
CA GLN A 55 9.37 -8.11 0.23
C GLN A 55 10.35 -8.66 1.24
N GLN A 56 11.64 -8.60 0.95
CA GLN A 56 12.70 -9.04 1.88
C GLN A 56 13.20 -7.88 2.75
N ALA A 57 13.60 -8.19 3.99
CA ALA A 57 14.14 -7.20 4.92
C ALA A 57 15.48 -6.59 4.44
N GLN A 58 15.63 -5.27 4.57
CA GLN A 58 16.87 -4.55 4.20
C GLN A 58 17.76 -4.24 5.41
N ILE A 59 17.16 -4.18 6.60
CA ILE A 59 17.80 -3.72 7.83
C ILE A 59 18.34 -4.93 8.60
N PRO A 60 19.66 -5.03 8.86
CA PRO A 60 20.23 -6.11 9.67
C PRO A 60 19.92 -5.95 11.17
N ASP A 61 20.03 -7.03 11.95
CA ASP A 61 19.68 -7.02 13.39
C ASP A 61 20.49 -5.98 14.18
N ARG A 62 21.75 -5.79 13.81
CA ARG A 62 22.69 -4.86 14.45
C ARG A 62 22.20 -3.40 14.44
N THR A 63 21.46 -2.99 13.41
CA THR A 63 20.98 -1.62 13.19
C THR A 63 19.45 -1.54 13.11
N PHE A 64 18.76 -2.60 13.53
CA PHE A 64 17.32 -2.62 13.63
C PHE A 64 16.81 -1.49 14.53
N ASN A 65 15.72 -0.85 14.11
CA ASN A 65 15.06 0.20 14.85
C ASN A 65 13.56 -0.13 14.96
N PRO A 66 12.99 -0.24 16.17
CA PRO A 66 11.58 -0.59 16.35
C PRO A 66 10.60 0.45 15.78
N GLY A 67 11.05 1.69 15.55
CA GLY A 67 10.25 2.72 14.87
C GLY A 67 10.05 2.46 13.37
N VAL A 68 10.83 1.54 12.78
CA VAL A 68 10.68 1.14 11.37
C VAL A 68 10.52 -0.38 11.33
N PRO A 69 9.28 -0.90 11.23
CA PRO A 69 9.06 -2.34 11.18
C PRO A 69 9.73 -2.93 9.94
N SER A 70 10.78 -3.73 10.15
CA SER A 70 11.58 -4.35 9.10
C SER A 70 11.74 -5.84 9.35
N ALA A 71 11.02 -6.62 8.55
CA ALA A 71 11.15 -8.07 8.44
C ALA A 71 10.76 -8.48 7.01
N ASN A 72 10.99 -9.73 6.63
CA ASN A 72 10.39 -10.24 5.40
C ASN A 72 8.88 -10.12 5.52
N THR A 73 8.22 -9.67 4.45
CA THR A 73 6.82 -9.30 4.50
C THR A 73 6.07 -9.94 3.34
N HIS A 74 4.94 -10.55 3.67
CA HIS A 74 3.98 -11.08 2.71
C HIS A 74 2.73 -10.21 2.72
N ILE A 75 2.37 -9.66 1.57
CA ILE A 75 1.29 -8.67 1.46
C ILE A 75 0.24 -9.17 0.46
N PRO A 76 -0.72 -10.00 0.88
CA PRO A 76 -1.94 -10.22 0.11
C PRO A 76 -2.75 -8.92 -0.01
N SER A 77 -3.37 -8.74 -1.17
CA SER A 77 -4.16 -7.57 -1.52
C SER A 77 -5.40 -7.94 -2.30
N VAL A 78 -6.48 -7.21 -2.07
CA VAL A 78 -7.75 -7.31 -2.81
C VAL A 78 -8.30 -5.92 -3.09
N GLY A 79 -9.09 -5.79 -4.16
CA GLY A 79 -9.76 -4.54 -4.48
C GLY A 79 -10.98 -4.73 -5.35
N ILE A 80 -11.86 -3.74 -5.30
CA ILE A 80 -13.06 -3.64 -6.12
C ILE A 80 -13.15 -2.25 -6.72
N GLY A 81 -13.44 -2.19 -8.01
CA GLY A 81 -13.74 -0.97 -8.75
C GLY A 81 -15.16 -1.01 -9.25
N LEU A 82 -15.89 0.06 -9.05
CA LEU A 82 -17.24 0.24 -9.55
C LEU A 82 -17.24 1.51 -10.42
N ALA A 83 -17.53 1.38 -11.70
CA ALA A 83 -17.64 2.51 -12.61
C ALA A 83 -19.05 2.59 -13.19
N CYS A 84 -19.67 3.76 -13.03
CA CYS A 84 -21.00 4.07 -13.50
C CYS A 84 -20.91 5.05 -14.67
N HIS A 85 -21.53 4.70 -15.79
CA HIS A 85 -21.59 5.53 -17.00
C HIS A 85 -22.74 6.55 -16.93
N GLU A 86 -22.73 7.54 -17.83
CA GLU A 86 -23.70 8.65 -17.95
C GLU A 86 -25.17 8.27 -17.66
N ASN A 87 -25.66 7.21 -18.32
CA ASN A 87 -27.06 6.78 -18.24
C ASN A 87 -27.35 5.88 -17.02
N GLY A 88 -26.30 5.45 -16.31
CA GLY A 88 -26.42 4.64 -15.12
C GLY A 88 -26.94 5.42 -13.92
N SER A 89 -27.55 4.70 -13.00
CA SER A 89 -27.98 5.25 -11.72
C SER A 89 -27.14 4.69 -10.58
N PHE A 90 -26.52 5.59 -9.81
CA PHE A 90 -25.89 5.30 -8.54
C PHE A 90 -26.95 4.90 -7.52
N LEU A 91 -26.94 3.62 -7.12
CA LEU A 91 -27.89 3.02 -6.16
C LEU A 91 -29.38 3.21 -6.52
N GLY A 92 -29.71 3.47 -7.79
CA GLY A 92 -31.08 3.77 -8.21
C GLY A 92 -31.60 5.17 -7.81
N LEU A 93 -30.76 5.99 -7.18
CA LEU A 93 -31.16 7.26 -6.57
C LEU A 93 -30.67 8.48 -7.36
N VAL A 94 -29.45 8.42 -7.92
CA VAL A 94 -28.82 9.56 -8.60
C VAL A 94 -28.25 9.12 -9.93
N ARG A 95 -28.56 9.82 -11.02
CA ARG A 95 -27.92 9.54 -12.32
C ARG A 95 -26.45 9.91 -12.27
N CYS A 96 -25.59 9.04 -12.76
CA CYS A 96 -24.15 9.26 -12.72
C CYS A 96 -23.72 10.44 -13.60
N GLY A 97 -24.42 10.68 -14.72
CA GLY A 97 -24.27 11.90 -15.53
C GLY A 97 -24.81 13.19 -14.91
N GLU A 98 -25.52 13.12 -13.78
CA GLU A 98 -26.06 14.28 -13.07
C GLU A 98 -25.29 14.61 -11.78
N LEU A 99 -24.25 13.83 -11.45
CA LEU A 99 -23.28 14.13 -10.39
C LEU A 99 -22.37 15.29 -10.81
N GLY A 100 -22.86 16.53 -10.76
CA GLY A 100 -22.09 17.73 -11.12
C GLY A 100 -22.88 19.04 -11.08
N ILE A 101 -22.20 20.18 -11.28
CA ILE A 101 -22.81 21.51 -11.33
C ILE A 101 -22.58 22.13 -12.71
N GLY A 102 -23.66 22.55 -13.38
CA GLY A 102 -23.58 23.23 -14.67
C GLY A 102 -23.01 22.34 -15.80
N PRO A 103 -22.03 22.79 -16.59
CA PRO A 103 -21.45 22.02 -17.71
C PRO A 103 -20.47 20.91 -17.26
N LEU A 104 -20.11 20.84 -15.96
CA LEU A 104 -19.20 19.83 -15.42
C LEU A 104 -19.95 18.54 -15.06
N LYS A 105 -20.57 17.91 -16.05
CA LYS A 105 -21.26 16.63 -15.90
C LYS A 105 -20.34 15.48 -16.32
N PRO A 106 -20.00 14.53 -15.43
CA PRO A 106 -19.11 13.45 -15.76
C PRO A 106 -19.83 12.41 -16.66
N LYS A 107 -19.18 11.99 -17.74
CA LYS A 107 -19.60 10.83 -18.54
C LYS A 107 -19.37 9.50 -17.81
N LEU A 108 -18.44 9.49 -16.86
CA LEU A 108 -18.15 8.33 -16.03
C LEU A 108 -17.72 8.76 -14.63
N PHE A 109 -18.33 8.14 -13.65
CA PHE A 109 -17.95 8.23 -12.24
C PHE A 109 -17.52 6.84 -11.77
N ALA A 110 -16.34 6.73 -11.17
CA ALA A 110 -15.85 5.48 -10.62
C ALA A 110 -15.34 5.62 -9.19
N ILE A 111 -15.55 4.55 -8.43
CA ILE A 111 -15.07 4.37 -7.06
C ILE A 111 -14.23 3.11 -7.05
N ASP A 112 -12.99 3.22 -6.59
CA ASP A 112 -12.11 2.07 -6.35
C ASP A 112 -11.80 1.97 -4.85
N LEU A 113 -12.01 0.77 -4.30
CA LEU A 113 -11.65 0.40 -2.94
C LEU A 113 -10.58 -0.69 -3.02
N ALA A 114 -9.54 -0.58 -2.20
CA ALA A 114 -8.55 -1.64 -2.05
C ALA A 114 -8.14 -1.82 -0.59
N TYR A 115 -7.73 -3.04 -0.28
CA TYR A 115 -7.23 -3.45 1.03
C TYR A 115 -6.02 -4.35 0.87
N GLN A 116 -5.02 -4.13 1.72
CA GLN A 116 -3.83 -4.95 1.82
C GLN A 116 -3.53 -5.26 3.29
N ALA A 117 -3.04 -6.46 3.55
CA ALA A 117 -2.57 -6.88 4.86
C ALA A 117 -1.09 -7.23 4.77
N GLY A 118 -0.22 -6.40 5.34
CA GLY A 118 1.21 -6.66 5.45
C GLY A 118 1.52 -7.56 6.63
N LEU A 119 1.80 -8.84 6.35
CA LEU A 119 2.17 -9.86 7.32
C LEU A 119 3.70 -9.91 7.43
N TYR A 120 4.24 -9.39 8.53
CA TYR A 120 5.69 -9.42 8.77
C TYR A 120 6.06 -10.74 9.45
N GLU A 121 7.13 -11.38 8.98
CA GLU A 121 7.70 -12.53 9.68
C GLU A 121 8.16 -12.12 11.08
N VAL A 122 7.90 -12.98 12.06
CA VAL A 122 8.37 -12.79 13.43
C VAL A 122 9.90 -12.75 13.42
N ARG A 123 10.46 -11.68 13.98
CA ARG A 123 11.91 -11.46 14.02
C ARG A 123 12.40 -11.37 15.45
N THR A 124 13.44 -12.13 15.77
CA THR A 124 14.13 -12.04 17.08
C THR A 124 15.43 -11.30 16.88
N ILE A 125 15.52 -10.10 17.44
CA ILE A 125 16.69 -9.24 17.35
C ILE A 125 17.64 -9.56 18.50
N ALA A 126 18.87 -9.93 18.16
CA ALA A 126 19.96 -10.12 19.10
C ALA A 126 21.22 -9.38 18.61
N GLY A 127 21.98 -8.80 19.53
CA GLY A 127 23.24 -8.11 19.20
C GLY A 127 23.05 -6.77 18.49
N ASN A 128 21.94 -6.07 18.74
CA ASN A 128 21.76 -4.69 18.30
C ASN A 128 22.79 -3.76 18.98
N GLN A 129 23.23 -2.71 18.28
CA GLN A 129 24.12 -1.68 18.86
C GLN A 129 23.51 -1.00 20.09
N ASN A 130 22.18 -0.95 20.16
CA ASN A 130 21.44 -0.58 21.35
C ASN A 130 20.79 -1.83 21.98
N PRO A 131 21.34 -2.37 23.09
CA PRO A 131 20.84 -3.59 23.71
C PRO A 131 19.37 -3.53 24.17
N THR A 132 18.81 -2.34 24.39
CA THR A 132 17.39 -2.18 24.78
C THR A 132 16.41 -2.52 23.67
N VAL A 133 16.90 -2.64 22.42
CA VAL A 133 16.13 -3.05 21.24
C VAL A 133 16.15 -4.57 21.06
N ASN A 134 17.00 -5.31 21.78
CA ASN A 134 17.00 -6.77 21.66
C ASN A 134 15.69 -7.36 22.18
N GLY A 135 15.06 -8.22 21.38
CA GLY A 135 13.73 -8.73 21.70
C GLY A 135 13.05 -9.39 20.50
N ARG A 136 11.85 -9.90 20.74
CA ARG A 136 11.00 -10.51 19.71
C ARG A 136 9.99 -9.48 19.20
N TYR A 137 9.97 -9.27 17.90
CA TYR A 137 9.05 -8.36 17.23
C TYR A 137 8.06 -9.14 16.38
N ASP A 138 6.79 -8.80 16.54
CA ASP A 138 5.65 -9.32 15.80
C ASP A 138 4.84 -8.11 15.33
N SER A 139 4.53 -8.04 14.04
CA SER A 139 3.94 -6.84 13.44
C SER A 139 3.04 -7.20 12.28
N MET A 140 1.90 -6.53 12.21
CA MET A 140 0.98 -6.61 11.10
C MET A 140 0.54 -5.19 10.74
N VAL A 141 0.51 -4.88 9.45
CA VAL A 141 0.08 -3.58 8.94
C VAL A 141 -1.14 -3.77 8.06
N HIS A 142 -2.15 -2.92 8.23
CA HIS A 142 -3.33 -2.89 7.38
C HIS A 142 -3.33 -1.59 6.57
N VAL A 143 -3.52 -1.70 5.26
CA VAL A 143 -3.59 -0.55 4.36
C VAL A 143 -4.90 -0.61 3.60
N GLY A 144 -5.69 0.45 3.70
CA GLY A 144 -6.91 0.65 2.92
C GLY A 144 -6.76 1.85 2.01
N SER A 145 -7.33 1.80 0.81
CA SER A 145 -7.39 2.94 -0.10
C SER A 145 -8.78 3.11 -0.69
N LEU A 146 -9.19 4.37 -0.84
CA LEU A 146 -10.37 4.80 -1.57
C LEU A 146 -9.92 5.78 -2.66
N SER A 147 -10.36 5.55 -3.89
CA SER A 147 -10.13 6.45 -5.02
C SER A 147 -11.45 6.79 -5.70
N LEU A 148 -11.60 8.05 -6.09
CA LEU A 148 -12.73 8.55 -6.88
C LEU A 148 -12.19 9.05 -8.21
N ARG A 149 -12.79 8.63 -9.31
CA ARG A 149 -12.42 9.04 -10.67
C ARG A 149 -13.62 9.60 -11.41
N PHE A 150 -13.40 10.74 -12.07
CA PHE A 150 -14.40 11.42 -12.87
C PHE A 150 -13.83 11.63 -14.27
N ASN A 151 -14.57 11.24 -15.31
CA ASN A 151 -14.26 11.56 -16.70
C ASN A 151 -15.36 12.45 -17.27
N TYR A 152 -15.01 13.55 -17.93
CA TYR A 152 -15.94 14.54 -18.49
C TYR A 152 -16.12 14.41 -20.02
#